data_AF-A0A920LRM7-F1
#
_entry.id   AF-A0A920LRM7-F1
#
_cell.length_a   1.000
_cell.length_b   1.000
_cell.length_c   1.000
_cell.angle_alpha   90.00
_cell.angle_beta   90.00
_cell.angle_gamma   90.00
#
_symmetry.space_group_name_H-M   'P 1'
#
loop_
_entity.id
_entity.type
_entity.pdbx_description
1 polymer ?
#
loop_
_entity_poly.entity_id
_entity_poly.type
_entity_poly.pdbx_seq_one_letter_code
_entity_poly.pdbx_strand_id
1 'polypeptide(L)'
;MAIASEQKITKKFCDAHPPLNLHEAKVEADRCYFCYDAPCVTACPTSIDIPKFIRQISTGDIDGSAKQIFDQNILGGMCARVCPTETLCKEACVRETAER
;
A
#
# COMPACT_ATOMS: atom_id res chain seq x y z
N MET A 1 38.17 -16.41 2.23
CA MET A 1 36.90 -15.65 2.14
C MET A 1 35.92 -16.33 3.09
N ALA A 2 35.50 -15.67 4.18
CA ALA A 2 34.54 -16.25 5.11
C ALA A 2 33.12 -16.03 4.55
N ILE A 3 32.42 -17.11 4.24
CA ILE A 3 31.02 -17.07 3.82
C ILE A 3 30.18 -16.76 5.08
N ALA A 4 29.32 -15.75 5.00
CA ALA A 4 28.46 -15.39 6.13
C ALA A 4 27.49 -16.54 6.46
N SER A 5 27.19 -16.74 7.75
CA SER A 5 26.19 -17.73 8.17
C SER A 5 24.82 -17.38 7.60
N GLU A 6 24.01 -18.40 7.32
CA GLU A 6 22.65 -18.26 6.81
C GLU A 6 21.80 -17.30 7.67
N GLN A 7 21.88 -17.44 9.00
CA GLN A 7 21.23 -16.54 9.96
C GLN A 7 21.65 -15.08 9.80
N LYS A 8 22.94 -14.83 9.50
CA LYS A 8 23.47 -13.48 9.31
C LYS A 8 22.98 -12.87 8.00
N ILE A 9 22.84 -13.68 6.94
CA ILE A 9 22.31 -13.25 5.64
C ILE A 9 20.82 -12.91 5.80
N THR A 10 20.00 -13.82 6.33
CA THR A 10 18.56 -13.60 6.50
C THR A 10 18.25 -12.35 7.30
N LYS A 11 18.98 -12.10 8.40
CA LYS A 11 18.79 -10.90 9.21
C LYS A 11 19.23 -9.60 8.52
N LYS A 12 20.16 -9.67 7.58
CA LYS A 12 20.72 -8.48 6.89
C LYS A 12 20.05 -8.17 5.56
N PHE A 13 19.35 -9.14 4.97
CA PHE A 13 18.66 -9.03 3.68
C PHE A 13 17.15 -9.25 3.79
N CYS A 14 16.57 -9.12 4.99
CA CYS A 14 15.12 -9.02 5.15
C CYS A 14 14.60 -7.66 4.67
N ASP A 15 13.28 -7.53 4.53
CA ASP A 15 12.64 -6.26 4.21
C ASP A 15 13.06 -5.16 5.21
N ALA A 16 13.47 -4.00 4.68
CA ALA A 16 13.75 -2.83 5.50
C ALA A 16 12.48 -2.28 6.17
N HIS A 17 11.35 -2.41 5.48
CA HIS A 17 10.02 -2.06 5.96
C HIS A 17 9.13 -3.30 5.88
N PRO A 18 8.88 -4.02 6.98
CA PRO A 18 7.99 -5.17 6.96
C PRO A 18 6.55 -4.76 6.61
N PRO A 19 5.74 -5.68 6.06
CA PRO A 19 4.33 -5.41 5.80
C PRO A 19 3.57 -5.18 7.12
N LEU A 20 2.51 -4.37 7.05
CA LEU A 20 1.60 -4.18 8.18
C LEU A 20 0.92 -5.51 8.52
N ASN A 21 0.72 -5.76 9.82
CA ASN A 21 -0.18 -6.83 10.24
C ASN A 21 -1.65 -6.43 10.03
N LEU A 22 -2.59 -7.37 10.17
CA LEU A 22 -4.01 -7.13 9.90
C LEU A 22 -4.61 -6.00 10.76
N HIS A 23 -4.18 -5.88 12.02
CA HIS A 23 -4.67 -4.83 12.90
C HIS A 23 -4.14 -3.46 12.47
N GLU A 24 -2.84 -3.35 12.21
CA GLU A 24 -2.21 -2.12 11.73
C GLU A 24 -2.80 -1.68 10.39
N ALA A 25 -3.00 -2.61 9.45
CA ALA A 25 -3.59 -2.34 8.15
C ALA A 25 -5.02 -1.80 8.27
N LYS A 26 -5.82 -2.37 9.17
CA LYS A 26 -7.18 -1.89 9.44
C LYS A 26 -7.17 -0.48 10.03
N VAL A 27 -6.31 -0.23 11.02
CA VAL A 27 -6.17 1.11 11.65
C VAL A 27 -5.76 2.16 10.61
N GLU A 28 -4.83 1.84 9.71
CA GLU A 28 -4.43 2.78 8.66
C GLU A 28 -5.52 2.96 7.59
N ALA A 29 -6.27 1.89 7.26
CA ALA A 29 -7.38 1.96 6.33
C ALA A 29 -8.53 2.87 6.84
N ASP A 30 -8.79 2.85 8.15
CA ASP A 30 -9.81 3.70 8.80
C ASP A 30 -9.49 5.20 8.71
N ARG A 31 -8.25 5.57 8.38
CA ARG A 31 -7.84 6.97 8.17
C ARG A 31 -8.15 7.49 6.77
N CYS A 32 -8.64 6.67 5.84
CA CYS A 32 -9.04 7.15 4.52
C CYS A 32 -10.35 7.95 4.61
N TYR A 33 -10.44 9.08 3.90
CA TYR A 33 -11.67 9.89 3.86
C TYR A 33 -12.68 9.43 2.81
N PHE A 34 -12.30 8.46 1.96
CA PHE A 34 -13.14 7.93 0.89
C PHE A 34 -13.72 9.03 -0.01
N CYS A 35 -12.82 9.89 -0.49
CA CYS A 35 -13.14 11.03 -1.35
C CYS A 35 -13.92 10.57 -2.61
N TYR A 36 -14.94 11.32 -3.00
CA TYR A 36 -15.73 11.06 -4.21
C TYR A 36 -14.87 11.20 -5.48
N ASP A 37 -14.22 12.36 -5.66
CA ASP A 37 -13.25 12.60 -6.74
C ASP A 37 -11.83 12.39 -6.22
N ALA A 38 -11.49 11.13 -5.93
CA ALA A 38 -10.26 10.79 -5.23
C ALA A 38 -8.98 11.16 -6.03
N PRO A 39 -8.22 12.20 -5.62
CA PRO A 39 -7.04 12.65 -6.36
C PRO A 39 -5.92 11.60 -6.39
N CYS A 40 -5.87 10.72 -5.38
CA CYS A 40 -4.92 9.61 -5.35
C CYS A 40 -5.13 8.59 -6.48
N VAL A 41 -6.36 8.44 -7.00
CA VAL A 41 -6.68 7.58 -8.15
C VAL A 41 -6.12 8.21 -9.43
N THR A 42 -6.34 9.51 -9.64
CA THR A 42 -5.82 10.26 -10.79
C THR A 42 -4.29 10.27 -10.83
N ALA A 43 -3.64 10.35 -9.66
CA ALA A 43 -2.18 10.34 -9.56
C ALA A 43 -1.55 8.96 -9.74
N CYS A 44 -2.33 7.87 -9.65
CA CYS A 44 -1.81 6.53 -9.86
C CYS A 44 -1.73 6.22 -11.37
N PRO A 45 -0.56 5.78 -11.91
CA PRO A 45 -0.42 5.49 -13.34
C PRO A 45 -1.36 4.39 -13.87
N THR A 46 -1.84 3.49 -13.01
CA THR A 46 -2.79 2.43 -13.39
C THR A 46 -4.24 2.80 -13.09
N SER A 47 -4.49 4.00 -12.55
CA SER A 47 -5.83 4.47 -12.12
C SER A 47 -6.58 3.46 -11.24
N ILE A 48 -5.84 2.79 -10.36
CA ILE A 48 -6.41 1.82 -9.42
C ILE A 48 -7.36 2.52 -8.45
N ASP A 49 -8.48 1.86 -8.13
CA ASP A 49 -9.49 2.38 -7.20
C ASP A 49 -9.03 2.23 -5.74
N ILE A 50 -8.19 3.19 -5.31
CA ILE A 50 -7.59 3.25 -3.98
C ILE A 50 -8.64 3.30 -2.86
N PRO A 51 -9.64 4.21 -2.90
CA PRO A 51 -10.68 4.24 -1.87
C PRO A 51 -11.41 2.92 -1.72
N LYS A 52 -11.71 2.22 -2.83
CA LYS A 52 -12.44 0.95 -2.78
C LYS A 52 -11.63 -0.16 -2.15
N PHE A 53 -10.40 -0.42 -2.58
CA PHE A 53 -9.63 -1.51 -1.98
C PHE A 53 -9.27 -1.22 -0.52
N ILE A 54 -9.09 0.05 -0.14
CA ILE A 54 -8.91 0.46 1.26
C ILE A 54 -10.19 0.22 2.07
N ARG A 55 -11.37 0.51 1.50
CA ARG A 55 -12.65 0.24 2.18
C ARG A 55 -12.78 -1.24 2.48
N GLN A 56 -12.44 -2.10 1.52
CA GLN A 56 -12.48 -3.55 1.69
C GLN A 56 -11.54 -4.01 2.83
N ILE A 57 -10.33 -3.43 2.95
CA ILE A 57 -9.45 -3.68 4.10
C ILE A 57 -10.12 -3.26 5.42
N SER A 58 -10.71 -2.06 5.49
CA SER A 58 -11.37 -1.55 6.70
C SER A 58 -12.51 -2.45 7.18
N THR A 59 -13.24 -3.09 6.25
CA THR A 59 -14.36 -3.99 6.54
C THR A 59 -13.95 -5.46 6.69
N GLY A 60 -12.67 -5.78 6.52
CA GLY A 60 -12.14 -7.15 6.63
C GLY A 60 -12.31 -8.02 5.38
N ASP A 61 -12.72 -7.45 4.24
CA ASP A 61 -12.78 -8.12 2.94
C ASP A 61 -11.39 -8.10 2.27
N ILE A 62 -10.47 -8.90 2.79
CA ILE A 62 -9.09 -8.94 2.31
C ILE A 62 -9.00 -9.53 0.89
N ASP A 63 -9.75 -10.60 0.62
CA ASP A 63 -9.75 -11.25 -0.69
C ASP A 63 -10.34 -10.35 -1.78
N GLY A 64 -11.44 -9.65 -1.47
CA GLY A 64 -12.03 -8.67 -2.37
C GLY A 64 -11.09 -7.48 -2.62
N SER A 65 -10.37 -7.02 -1.59
CA SER A 65 -9.34 -5.98 -1.73
C SER A 65 -8.20 -6.42 -2.65
N ALA A 66 -7.67 -7.63 -2.44
CA ALA A 66 -6.62 -8.20 -3.27
C ALA A 66 -7.06 -8.34 -4.73
N LYS A 67 -8.28 -8.87 -4.95
CA LYS A 67 -8.86 -8.97 -6.30
C LYS A 67 -8.98 -7.61 -6.98
N GLN A 68 -9.50 -6.61 -6.27
CA GLN A 68 -9.61 -5.24 -6.80
C GLN A 68 -8.24 -4.69 -7.23
N ILE A 69 -7.20 -4.94 -6.43
CA ILE A 69 -5.84 -4.52 -6.77
C ILE A 69 -5.35 -5.24 -8.03
N PHE A 70 -5.45 -6.56 -8.09
CA PHE A 70 -4.91 -7.34 -9.19
C PHE A 70 -5.66 -7.15 -10.51
N ASP A 71 -6.96 -6.87 -10.47
CA ASP A 71 -7.76 -6.60 -11.67
C ASP A 71 -7.30 -5.32 -12.41
N GLN A 72 -6.72 -4.36 -11.69
CA GLN A 72 -6.22 -3.08 -12.26
C GLN A 72 -4.69 -3.00 -12.31
N ASN A 73 -3.99 -3.76 -11.46
CA ASN A 73 -2.54 -3.81 -11.37
C ASN A 73 -2.06 -5.22 -11.00
N ILE A 74 -1.73 -6.01 -12.03
CA ILE A 74 -1.21 -7.37 -11.89
C ILE A 74 0.10 -7.46 -11.08
N LEU A 75 0.83 -6.34 -10.94
CA LEU A 75 2.06 -6.23 -10.16
C LEU A 75 1.84 -5.49 -8.83
N GLY A 76 0.62 -5.51 -8.29
CA GLY A 76 0.26 -4.79 -7.06
C GLY A 76 1.23 -4.98 -5.89
N GLY A 77 1.71 -6.22 -5.68
CA GLY A 77 2.72 -6.52 -4.66
C GLY A 77 4.08 -5.86 -4.89
N MET A 78 4.56 -5.77 -6.14
CA MET A 78 5.79 -5.06 -6.46
C MET A 78 5.59 -3.55 -6.34
N CYS A 79 4.50 -3.01 -6.88
CA CYS A 79 4.17 -1.59 -6.80
C CYS A 79 4.08 -1.10 -5.35
N ALA A 80 3.51 -1.90 -4.43
CA ALA A 80 3.47 -1.56 -3.00
C ALA A 80 4.85 -1.36 -2.37
N ARG A 81 5.93 -1.88 -2.97
CA ARG A 81 7.31 -1.79 -2.47
C ARG A 81 8.16 -0.74 -3.17
N VAL A 82 7.96 -0.57 -4.49
CA VAL A 82 8.86 0.24 -5.32
C VAL A 82 8.23 1.50 -5.90
N CYS A 83 6.91 1.67 -5.77
CA CYS A 83 6.24 2.86 -6.26
C CYS A 83 6.68 4.09 -5.43
N PRO A 84 7.11 5.19 -6.06
CA PRO A 84 7.50 6.41 -5.36
C PRO A 84 6.24 7.19 -4.94
N THR A 85 5.49 6.63 -3.98
CA THR A 85 4.16 7.11 -3.57
C THR A 85 4.19 8.57 -3.10
N GLU A 86 5.30 9.01 -2.51
CA GLU A 86 5.60 10.36 -2.05
C GLU A 86 5.63 11.42 -3.16
N THR A 87 5.65 10.98 -4.43
CA THR A 87 5.52 11.82 -5.62
C THR A 87 4.32 11.44 -6.51
N LEU A 88 3.45 10.56 -5.99
CA LEU A 88 2.30 10.00 -6.71
C LEU A 88 1.06 9.97 -5.80
N CYS A 89 0.44 8.79 -5.63
CA CYS A 89 -0.85 8.66 -4.96
C CYS A 89 -0.88 9.16 -3.51
N LYS A 90 0.26 9.11 -2.78
CA LYS A 90 0.34 9.67 -1.43
C LYS A 90 0.44 11.19 -1.49
N GLU A 91 1.29 11.74 -2.36
CA GLU A 91 1.40 13.20 -2.54
C GLU A 91 0.05 13.86 -2.84
N ALA A 92 -0.73 13.23 -3.73
CA ALA A 92 -2.05 13.72 -4.12
C ALA A 92 -3.14 13.49 -3.05
N CYS A 93 -2.88 12.74 -1.98
CA CYS A 93 -3.88 12.41 -0.98
C CYS A 93 -4.35 13.66 -0.22
N VAL A 94 -5.67 13.91 -0.16
CA VAL A 94 -6.26 15.04 0.56
C VAL A 94 -5.79 15.11 2.02
N ARG A 95 -5.56 13.94 2.64
CA ARG A 95 -5.11 13.84 4.02
C ARG A 95 -3.71 14.44 4.25
N GLU A 96 -2.81 14.36 3.27
CA GLU A 96 -1.48 15.01 3.36
C GLU A 96 -1.57 16.54 3.39
N THR A 97 -2.61 17.12 2.78
CA THR A 97 -2.87 18.56 2.85
C THR A 97 -3.67 18.97 4.09
N ALA A 98 -4.56 18.10 4.58
CA ALA A 98 -5.46 18.41 5.68
C ALA A 98 -4.86 18.18 7.07
N GLU A 99 -3.93 17.24 7.22
CA GLU A 99 -3.31 16.86 8.49
C GLU A 99 -1.86 17.39 8.65
N ARG A 100 -1.41 18.29 7.78
CA ARG A 100 -0.08 18.91 7.82
C ARG A 100 -0.02 20.18 8.66
#